data_AF-T5LX35-F1
#
_entry.id   AF-T5LX35-F1
#
_cell.length_a   1.000
_cell.length_b   1.000
_cell.length_c   1.000
_cell.angle_alpha   90.00
_cell.angle_beta   90.00
_cell.angle_gamma   90.00
#
_symmetry.space_group_name_H-M   'P 1'
#
loop_
_entity.id
_entity.type
_entity.pdbx_description
1 polymer ?
#
loop_
_entity_poly.entity_id
_entity_poly.type
_entity_poly.pdbx_seq_one_letter_code
_entity_poly.pdbx_strand_id
1 'polypeptide(L)' 'MLDAPLLVLVDLETTEAAPTGPSLELLTAARELTGGDVVALALQPLGQAAS' A
#
# COMPACT_ATOMS: atom_id res chain seq x y z
N MET A 1 -8.94 17.08 -6.27
CA MET A 1 -9.09 15.79 -5.57
C MET A 1 -9.68 14.82 -6.57
N LEU A 2 -9.02 13.68 -6.80
CA LEU A 2 -9.51 12.63 -7.69
C LEU A 2 -10.74 11.96 -7.06
N ASP A 3 -11.59 11.39 -7.90
CA ASP A 3 -12.89 10.82 -7.55
C ASP A 3 -12.96 9.31 -7.86
N ALA A 4 -11.82 8.73 -8.25
CA ALA A 4 -11.61 7.31 -8.50
C ALA A 4 -10.75 6.65 -7.39
N PRO A 5 -10.89 5.33 -7.17
CA PRO A 5 -10.03 4.61 -6.24
C PRO A 5 -8.56 4.64 -6.69
N LEU A 6 -7.64 4.70 -5.73
CA LEU A 6 -6.20 4.65 -5.96
C LEU A 6 -5.60 3.34 -5.42
N LEU A 7 -4.80 2.68 -6.25
CA LEU A 7 -4.00 1.52 -5.85
C LEU A 7 -2.56 1.96 -5.57
N VAL A 8 -2.06 1.65 -4.38
CA VAL A 8 -0.70 1.98 -3.93
C VAL A 8 0.05 0.67 -3.70
N LEU A 9 1.19 0.51 -4.37
CA LEU A 9 2.11 -0.58 -4.09
C LEU A 9 2.87 -0.26 -2.81
N VAL A 10 2.85 -1.20 -1.86
CA VAL A 10 3.51 -1.05 -0.57
C VAL A 10 4.48 -2.19 -0.33
N ASP A 11 5.64 -1.85 0.22
CA ASP A 11 6.56 -2.84 0.76
C ASP A 11 6.22 -3.08 2.23
N LEU A 12 6.40 -4.31 2.68
CA LEU A 12 6.21 -4.70 4.08
C LEU A 12 7.55 -4.98 4.74
N GLU A 13 7.64 -4.60 6.00
CA GLU A 13 8.69 -5.05 6.93
C GLU A 13 8.59 -6.57 7.09
N THR A 14 9.72 -7.27 6.93
CA THR A 14 9.77 -8.73 6.84
C THR A 14 9.39 -9.43 8.15
N THR A 15 9.52 -8.75 9.28
CA THR A 15 9.29 -9.32 10.63
C THR A 15 7.88 -9.08 11.15
N GLU A 16 7.22 -8.00 10.74
CA GLU A 16 5.96 -7.54 11.34
C GLU A 16 4.81 -7.46 10.32
N ALA A 17 5.09 -7.70 9.03
CA ALA A 17 4.15 -7.53 7.94
C ALA A 17 3.48 -6.14 7.91
N ALA A 18 4.14 -5.14 8.52
CA ALA A 18 3.70 -3.75 8.54
C ALA A 18 4.27 -3.00 7.34
N PRO A 19 3.56 -2.01 6.76
CA PRO A 19 4.12 -1.18 5.71
C PRO A 19 5.39 -0.46 6.16
N THR A 20 6.39 -0.39 5.28
CA THR A 20 7.61 0.38 5.53
C THR A 20 7.29 1.87 5.70
N GLY A 21 8.19 2.63 6.35
CA GLY A 21 8.05 4.09 6.51
C GLY A 21 7.73 4.82 5.20
N PRO A 22 8.50 4.62 4.12
CA PRO A 22 8.19 5.21 2.81
C PRO A 22 6.82 4.80 2.25
N SER A 23 6.38 3.56 2.49
CA SER A 23 5.05 3.11 2.06
C SER A 23 3.93 3.85 2.80
N LEU A 24 4.11 4.17 4.08
CA LEU A 24 3.16 4.96 4.86
C LEU A 24 3.06 6.41 4.34
N GLU A 25 4.18 7.00 3.94
CA GLU A 25 4.20 8.32 3.32
C GLU A 25 3.41 8.33 1.99
N LEU A 26 3.58 7.30 1.16
CA LEU A 26 2.82 7.14 -0.08
C LEU A 26 1.32 6.96 0.17
N LEU A 27 0.93 6.18 1.18
CA LEU A 27 -0.48 6.01 1.56
C LEU A 27 -1.09 7.32 2.04
N THR A 28 -0.32 8.12 2.80
CA THR A 28 -0.73 9.45 3.25
C THR A 28 -0.95 10.38 2.06
N ALA A 29 0.01 10.45 1.14
CA ALA A 29 -0.10 11.26 -0.07
C ALA A 29 -1.27 10.82 -0.97
N ALA A 30 -1.51 9.51 -1.11
CA ALA A 30 -2.62 8.98 -1.89
C ALA A 30 -3.98 9.41 -1.31
N ARG A 31 -4.11 9.42 0.02
CA ARG A 31 -5.33 9.87 0.70
C ARG A 31 -5.61 11.35 0.51
N GLU A 32 -4.58 12.18 0.43
CA GLU A 32 -4.75 13.61 0.11
C GLU A 32 -5.12 13.83 -1.37
N LEU A 33 -4.73 12.90 -2.24
CA LEU A 33 -4.95 12.99 -3.68
C LEU A 33 -6.36 12.57 -4.11
N THR A 34 -6.97 11.56 -3.46
CA THR A 34 -8.30 11.03 -3.81
C THR A 34 -9.34 11.18 -2.70
N GLY A 35 -10.58 11.48 -3.10
CA GLY A 35 -11.76 11.40 -2.24
C GLY A 35 -12.41 10.00 -2.24
N GLY A 36 -11.92 9.09 -3.09
CA GLY A 36 -12.34 7.69 -3.13
C GLY A 36 -11.51 6.77 -2.22
N ASP A 37 -11.59 5.47 -2.48
CA ASP A 37 -10.85 4.48 -1.71
C ASP A 37 -9.36 4.49 -2.03
N VAL A 38 -8.53 4.20 -1.02
CA VAL A 38 -7.11 3.92 -1.18
C VAL A 38 -6.89 2.44 -0.86
N VAL A 39 -6.37 1.69 -1.83
CA VAL A 39 -6.11 0.26 -1.71
C VAL A 39 -4.60 0.05 -1.68
N ALA A 40 -4.09 -0.50 -0.58
CA ALA A 40 -2.69 -0.90 -0.46
C ALA A 40 -2.51 -2.33 -0.99
N LEU A 41 -1.53 -2.54 -1.87
CA LEU A 41 -1.19 -3.85 -2.41
C LEU A 41 0.28 -4.14 -2.11
N ALA A 42 0.51 -5.15 -1.27
CA ALA A 42 1.84 -5.74 -1.06
C ALA A 42 2.01 -6.95 -1.99
N LEU A 43 3.12 -6.98 -2.72
CA LEU A 43 3.45 -8.10 -3.60
C LEU A 43 4.35 -9.10 -2.85
N GLN A 44 4.12 -10.38 -3.11
CA GLN A 44 4.93 -11.48 -2.60
C GLN A 44 5.43 -12.30 -3.78
N PRO A 45 6.65 -12.88 -3.71
CA PRO A 45 7.13 -13.79 -4.74
C PRO A 45 6.17 -14.97 -4.94
N LEU A 46 5.90 -15.32 -6.19
CA LEU A 46 5.09 -16.48 -6.51
C LEU A 46 5.76 -17.76 -6.00
N GLY A 47 5.02 -18.55 -5.22
CA GLY A 47 5.52 -19.79 -4.61
C GLY A 47 5.98 -19.65 -3.15
N GLN A 48 6.07 -18.42 -2.62
CA GLN A 48 6.13 -18.19 -1.18
C GLN A 48 4.69 -18.28 -0.65
N ALA A 49 4.39 -19.26 0.22
CA ALA A 49 3.06 -19.34 0.83
C ALA A 49 2.81 -18.08 1.66
N ALA A 50 1.68 -17.40 1.42
CA ALA A 50 1.20 -16.37 2.33
C ALA A 50 1.02 -17.03 3.70
N SER A 51 1.83 -16.60 4.65
CA SER A 51 1.86 -17.14 6.01
C SER A 51 0.83 -16.46 6.89
#